data_AF-A0A4Q5RFS7-F1
#
_entry.id   AF-A0A4Q5RFS7-F1
#
_cell.length_a   1.000
_cell.length_b   1.000
_cell.length_c   1.000
_cell.angle_alpha   90.00
_cell.angle_beta   90.00
_cell.angle_gamma   90.00
#
_symmetry.space_group_name_H-M   'P 1'
#
loop_
_entity.id
_entity.type
_entity.pdbx_description
1 polymer ?
#
loop_
_entity_poly.entity_id
_entity_poly.type
_entity_poly.pdbx_seq_one_letter_code
_entity_poly.pdbx_strand_id
1 'polypeptide(L)' 'MKPTLLILAAGMASRYGSMKQVDGFGPNGETIIDYSIY' A
#
# COMPACT_ATOMS: atom_id res chain seq x y z
N MET A 1 -26.02 8.42 2.82
CA MET A 1 -25.04 7.66 2.00
C MET A 1 -23.78 7.45 2.82
N LYS A 2 -23.13 6.30 2.70
CA LYS A 2 -21.79 6.07 3.28
C LYS A 2 -20.73 6.32 2.20
N PRO A 3 -19.59 6.96 2.50
CA PRO A 3 -18.53 7.15 1.53
C PRO A 3 -17.88 5.80 1.17
N THR A 4 -17.40 5.68 -0.07
CA THR A 4 -16.59 4.54 -0.52
C THR A 4 -15.12 4.94 -0.48
N LEU A 5 -14.29 4.14 0.18
CA LEU A 5 -12.84 4.25 0.10
C LEU A 5 -12.35 3.57 -1.18
N LEU A 6 -11.64 4.32 -2.02
CA LEU A 6 -10.98 3.79 -3.22
C LEU A 6 -9.48 4.03 -3.11
N ILE A 7 -8.70 2.96 -3.04
CA ILE A 7 -7.24 3.00 -3.02
C ILE A 7 -6.71 2.66 -4.42
N LEU A 8 -5.99 3.59 -5.04
CA LEU A 8 -5.37 3.38 -6.35
C LEU A 8 -3.95 2.83 -6.17
N ALA A 9 -3.75 1.54 -6.49
CA ALA A 9 -2.51 0.82 -6.21
C ALA A 9 -1.82 0.22 -7.46
N ALA A 10 -2.18 0.66 -8.68
CA ALA A 10 -1.78 0.02 -9.94
C ALA A 10 -0.36 0.36 -10.46
N GLY A 11 0.53 0.91 -9.63
CA GLY A 11 1.86 1.35 -10.06
C GLY A 11 2.94 0.26 -9.90
N MET A 12 3.76 0.04 -10.95
CA MET A 12 4.89 -0.91 -10.90
C MET A 12 6.02 -0.50 -9.95
N ALA A 13 5.97 0.71 -9.37
CA ALA A 13 6.97 1.20 -8.43
C ALA A 13 8.43 1.06 -8.92
N SER A 14 8.67 1.34 -10.21
CA SER A 14 9.96 1.15 -10.89
C SER A 14 11.14 1.93 -10.30
N ARG A 15 10.89 3.07 -9.63
CA ARG A 15 11.93 3.81 -8.89
C ARG A 15 12.25 3.19 -7.53
N TYR A 16 11.30 2.45 -6.97
CA TYR A 16 11.43 1.76 -5.69
C TYR A 16 12.09 0.38 -5.88
N GLY A 17 11.90 -0.25 -7.04
CA GLY A 17 12.60 -1.48 -7.45
C GLY A 17 11.86 -2.78 -7.14
N SER A 18 10.69 -2.69 -6.52
CA SER A 18 9.85 -3.82 -6.09
C SER A 18 8.38 -3.41 -6.05
N MET A 19 7.47 -4.37 -5.83
CA MET A 19 6.05 -4.08 -5.66
C MET A 19 5.78 -3.45 -4.29
N LYS A 20 6.04 -2.13 -4.21
CA LYS A 20 5.98 -1.33 -2.98
C LYS A 20 4.75 -1.59 -2.10
N GLN A 21 3.59 -1.85 -2.70
CA GLN A 21 2.34 -2.02 -1.96
C GLN A 21 2.37 -3.20 -0.97
N VAL A 22 3.07 -4.28 -1.33
CA VAL A 22 3.15 -5.52 -0.54
C VAL A 22 4.51 -5.71 0.14
N ASP A 23 5.40 -4.74 0.00
CA ASP A 23 6.70 -4.79 0.67
C ASP A 23 6.55 -4.49 2.16
N GLY A 24 7.26 -5.26 2.97
CA GLY A 24 7.33 -5.07 4.41
C GLY A 24 7.95 -3.72 4.77
N PHE A 25 7.24 -2.95 5.58
CA PHE A 25 7.58 -1.58 5.97
C PHE A 25 7.52 -1.38 7.49
N GLY A 26 6.54 -1.98 8.16
CA GLY A 26 6.32 -1.78 9.60
C GLY A 26 7.25 -2.60 10.51
N PRO A 27 7.24 -2.33 11.82
CA PRO A 27 8.10 -3.00 12.81
C PRO A 27 7.90 -4.52 12.89
N ASN A 28 6.73 -5.03 12.47
CA ASN A 28 6.39 -6.45 12.48
C ASN A 28 6.21 -7.01 11.06
N GLY A 29 6.65 -6.29 10.03
CA GLY A 29 6.54 -6.70 8.64
C GLY A 29 5.21 -6.33 7.98
N GLU A 30 4.45 -5.40 8.56
CA GLU A 30 3.25 -4.83 7.94
C GLU A 30 3.61 -4.22 6.58
N THR A 31 2.73 -4.41 5.61
CA THR A 31 2.91 -3.88 4.27
C THR A 31 2.45 -2.43 4.20
N ILE A 32 2.89 -1.70 3.18
CA ILE A 32 2.48 -0.30 3.00
C ILE A 32 0.97 -0.17 2.81
N ILE A 33 0.30 -1.16 2.20
CA ILE A 33 -1.15 -1.13 2.02
C ILE A 33 -1.91 -1.24 3.37
N ASP A 34 -1.34 -1.89 4.38
CA ASP A 34 -1.97 -2.04 5.71
C ASP A 34 -2.14 -0.67 6.41
N TYR A 35 -1.23 0.28 6.15
CA TYR A 35 -1.32 1.65 6.67
C TYR A 35 -2.30 2.54 5.89
N SER A 36 -2.81 2.10 4.74
CA SER A 36 -3.68 2.90 3.86
C SER A 36 -5.18 2.79 4.20
N ILE A 37 -5.52 2.00 5.23
CA ILE A 37 -6.90 1.66 5.62
C ILE A 37 -7.45 2.62 6.70
N TYR A 38 -6.60 3.53 7.22
CA TYR A 38 -6.93 4.54 8.22
C TYR A 38 -6.62 5.95 7.72
#